data_AF-A0A410H538-F1
#
_entry.id   AF-A0A410H538-F1
#
_cell.length_a   1.000
_cell.length_b   1.000
_cell.length_c   1.000
_cell.angle_alpha   90.00
_cell.angle_beta   90.00
_cell.angle_gamma   90.00
#
_symmetry.space_group_name_H-M   'P 1'
#
loop_
_entity.id
_entity.type
_entity.pdbx_description
1 polymer ?
#
loop_
_entity_poly.entity_id
_entity_poly.type
_entity_poly.pdbx_seq_one_letter_code
_entity_poly.pdbx_strand_id
1 'polypeptide(L)'
;MPGRNHTVEAGFLDALPASYRDAAADLLHFYRLSQLLDMRQNGVYPEVQDRFDLKPIQWFEILDAVILTKVSYFDVTTQMSPKHINKLLEITAFALHHPGAPLSEIYQLVEKDYHFFADWLKQVQEVRMEFVKHAKAKGLL
;
A
#
# COMPACT_ATOMS: atom_id res chain seq x y z
N MET A 1 18.73 13.75 2.50
CA MET A 1 19.38 12.45 2.21
C MET A 1 18.33 11.54 1.62
N PRO A 2 18.48 11.01 0.40
CA PRO A 2 17.54 10.03 -0.14
C PRO A 2 17.76 8.70 0.59
N GLY A 3 16.69 8.15 1.16
CA GLY A 3 16.70 6.91 1.93
C GLY A 3 17.08 5.70 1.08
N ARG A 4 17.75 4.72 1.70
CA ARG A 4 18.28 3.50 1.08
C ARG A 4 17.22 2.41 0.84
N ASN A 5 16.00 2.76 0.45
CA ASN A 5 14.99 1.76 0.08
C ASN A 5 14.92 1.67 -1.45
N HIS A 6 15.68 0.75 -2.02
CA HIS A 6 15.57 0.35 -3.42
C HIS A 6 14.45 -0.69 -3.66
N THR A 7 13.53 -0.86 -2.71
CA THR A 7 12.50 -1.93 -2.69
C THR A 7 11.09 -1.36 -2.75
N VAL A 8 10.87 -0.35 -3.59
CA VAL A 8 9.53 0.09 -3.94
C VAL A 8 8.92 -0.97 -4.86
N GLU A 9 7.73 -1.48 -4.52
CA GLU A 9 7.00 -2.38 -5.42
C GLU A 9 6.40 -1.57 -6.57
N ALA A 10 6.97 -1.72 -7.77
CA ALA A 10 6.43 -1.13 -9.00
C ALA A 10 5.51 -2.10 -9.77
N GLY A 11 5.51 -3.39 -9.43
CA GLY A 11 4.77 -4.43 -10.15
C GLY A 11 3.28 -4.17 -10.25
N PHE A 12 2.67 -3.55 -9.22
CA PHE A 12 1.25 -3.16 -9.28
C PHE A 12 0.97 -2.12 -10.37
N LEU A 13 1.91 -1.20 -10.63
CA LEU A 13 1.79 -0.22 -11.71
C LEU A 13 2.10 -0.86 -13.06
N ASP A 14 3.07 -1.76 -13.11
CA ASP A 14 3.45 -2.47 -14.35
C ASP A 14 2.34 -3.38 -14.88
N ALA A 15 1.50 -3.90 -13.97
CA ALA A 15 0.32 -4.68 -14.31
C ALA A 15 -0.81 -3.86 -14.95
N LEU A 16 -0.79 -2.52 -14.81
CA LEU A 16 -1.81 -1.67 -15.41
C LEU A 16 -1.68 -1.60 -16.94
N PRO A 17 -2.81 -1.54 -17.67
CA PRO A 17 -2.82 -1.18 -19.09
C PRO A 17 -1.99 0.07 -19.38
N ALA A 18 -1.31 0.08 -20.54
CA ALA A 18 -0.45 1.20 -20.92
C ALA A 18 -1.18 2.56 -20.94
N SER A 19 -2.48 2.57 -21.25
CA SER A 19 -3.33 3.76 -21.22
C SER A 19 -3.49 4.39 -19.84
N TYR A 20 -3.15 3.68 -18.76
CA TYR A 20 -3.33 4.13 -17.38
C TYR A 20 -2.04 4.71 -16.78
N ARG A 21 -0.89 4.52 -17.43
CA ARG A 21 0.43 4.81 -16.87
C ARG A 21 0.60 6.28 -16.51
N ASP A 22 0.14 7.19 -17.36
CA ASP A 22 0.30 8.63 -17.11
C ASP A 22 -0.52 9.09 -15.91
N ALA A 23 -1.77 8.61 -15.80
CA ALA A 23 -2.63 8.88 -14.66
C ALA A 23 -2.08 8.27 -13.36
N ALA A 24 -1.58 7.03 -13.42
CA ALA A 24 -0.96 6.35 -12.29
C ALA A 24 0.31 7.08 -11.81
N ALA A 25 1.16 7.50 -12.73
CA ALA A 25 2.39 8.26 -12.42
C ALA A 25 2.07 9.62 -11.79
N ASP A 26 1.07 10.33 -12.31
CA ASP A 26 0.62 11.61 -11.74
C ASP A 26 0.12 11.45 -10.30
N LEU A 27 -0.76 10.46 -10.07
CA LEU A 27 -1.28 10.14 -8.75
C LEU A 27 -0.17 9.76 -7.77
N LEU A 28 0.77 8.92 -8.21
CA LEU A 28 1.89 8.46 -7.38
C LEU A 28 2.79 9.63 -6.96
N HIS A 29 3.05 10.57 -7.88
CA HIS A 29 3.98 11.66 -7.68
C HIS A 29 3.39 12.81 -6.85
N PHE A 30 2.14 13.20 -7.13
CA PHE A 30 1.58 14.45 -6.58
C PHE A 30 0.66 14.25 -5.36
N TYR A 31 0.15 13.05 -5.11
CA TYR A 31 -0.89 12.84 -4.09
C TYR A 31 -0.40 12.00 -2.92
N ARG A 32 -0.75 12.39 -1.69
CA ARG A 32 -0.45 11.62 -0.47
C ARG A 32 -1.34 10.39 -0.35
N LEU A 33 -0.91 9.36 0.39
CA LEU A 33 -1.70 8.15 0.62
C LEU A 33 -3.11 8.44 1.16
N SER A 34 -3.24 9.43 2.06
CA SER A 34 -4.55 9.85 2.57
C SER A 34 -5.48 10.42 1.49
N GLN A 35 -4.94 11.17 0.52
CA GLN A 35 -5.70 11.74 -0.58
C GLN A 35 -6.10 10.66 -1.58
N LEU A 36 -5.21 9.68 -1.84
CA LEU A 36 -5.53 8.53 -2.68
C LEU A 36 -6.67 7.70 -2.09
N LEU A 37 -6.66 7.47 -0.78
CA LEU A 37 -7.74 6.78 -0.08
C LEU A 37 -9.06 7.54 -0.14
N ASP A 38 -9.02 8.85 0.04
CA ASP A 38 -10.18 9.72 -0.09
C ASP A 38 -10.77 9.64 -1.51
N MET A 39 -9.93 9.78 -2.54
CA MET A 39 -10.36 9.61 -3.93
C MET A 39 -10.94 8.21 -4.22
N ARG A 40 -10.39 7.19 -3.57
CA ARG A 40 -10.86 5.80 -3.74
C ARG A 40 -12.23 5.54 -3.12
N GLN A 41 -12.59 6.29 -2.08
CA GLN A 41 -13.86 6.17 -1.37
C GLN A 41 -14.94 7.12 -1.92
N ASN A 42 -14.54 8.35 -2.24
CA ASN A 42 -15.45 9.46 -2.54
C ASN A 42 -15.46 9.86 -4.03
N GLY A 43 -14.55 9.27 -4.82
CA GLY A 43 -14.35 9.62 -6.23
C GLY A 43 -13.14 10.52 -6.44
N VAL A 44 -12.53 10.41 -7.62
CA VAL A 44 -11.34 11.17 -8.02
C VAL A 44 -11.64 12.66 -8.04
N TYR A 45 -10.70 13.49 -7.60
CA TYR A 45 -10.89 14.94 -7.59
C TYR A 45 -11.12 15.49 -9.01
N PRO A 46 -12.01 16.49 -9.18
CA PRO A 46 -12.35 17.03 -10.50
C PRO A 46 -11.12 17.45 -11.32
N GLU A 47 -10.14 18.10 -10.69
CA GLU A 47 -8.93 18.56 -11.35
C GLU A 47 -8.04 17.44 -11.91
N VAL A 48 -8.20 16.21 -11.39
CA VAL A 48 -7.51 15.02 -11.91
C VAL A 48 -8.34 14.37 -13.01
N GLN A 49 -9.66 14.28 -12.83
CA GLN A 49 -10.57 13.71 -13.83
C GLN A 49 -10.47 14.46 -15.17
N ASP A 50 -10.39 15.79 -15.14
CA ASP A 50 -10.35 16.61 -16.35
C ASP A 50 -9.06 16.43 -17.18
N ARG A 51 -8.01 15.82 -16.59
CA ARG A 51 -6.71 15.61 -17.25
C ARG A 51 -6.63 14.31 -18.03
N PHE A 52 -7.51 13.35 -17.76
CA PHE A 52 -7.45 12.01 -18.34
C PHE A 52 -8.84 11.48 -18.68
N ASP A 53 -9.02 11.01 -19.91
CA ASP A 53 -10.28 10.40 -20.36
C ASP A 53 -10.43 8.96 -19.84
N LEU A 54 -10.83 8.84 -18.57
CA LEU A 54 -10.95 7.58 -17.85
C LEU A 54 -12.32 7.44 -17.19
N LYS A 55 -12.89 6.23 -17.29
CA LYS A 55 -14.13 5.85 -16.63
C LYS A 55 -13.91 5.62 -15.13
N PRO A 56 -14.95 5.75 -14.30
CA PRO A 56 -14.84 5.55 -12.85
C PRO A 56 -14.21 4.21 -12.44
N ILE A 57 -14.51 3.12 -13.15
CA ILE A 57 -13.92 1.80 -12.86
C ILE A 57 -12.41 1.76 -13.10
N GLN A 58 -11.94 2.46 -14.13
CA GLN A 58 -10.51 2.53 -14.48
C GLN A 58 -9.76 3.36 -13.43
N TRP A 59 -10.40 4.42 -12.92
CA TRP A 59 -9.86 5.20 -11.82
C TRP A 59 -9.66 4.37 -10.54
N PHE A 60 -10.62 3.52 -10.20
CA PHE A 60 -10.49 2.66 -9.01
C PHE A 60 -9.36 1.65 -9.15
N GLU A 61 -9.21 1.03 -10.33
CA GLU A 61 -8.10 0.12 -10.63
C GLU A 61 -6.74 0.83 -10.49
N ILE A 62 -6.61 2.04 -11.04
CA ILE A 62 -5.41 2.86 -10.93
C ILE A 62 -5.13 3.22 -9.47
N LEU A 63 -6.14 3.68 -8.74
CA LEU A 63 -6.00 4.07 -7.35
C LEU A 63 -5.55 2.90 -6.47
N ASP A 64 -6.12 1.71 -6.68
CA ASP A 64 -5.74 0.51 -5.92
C ASP A 64 -4.27 0.15 -6.16
N ALA A 65 -3.80 0.17 -7.41
CA ALA A 65 -2.40 -0.07 -7.76
C ALA A 65 -1.44 1.00 -7.18
N VAL A 66 -1.81 2.28 -7.26
CA VAL A 66 -0.99 3.39 -6.72
C VAL A 66 -0.96 3.35 -5.20
N ILE A 67 -2.09 3.02 -4.54
CA ILE A 67 -2.17 2.86 -3.09
C ILE A 67 -1.22 1.74 -2.64
N LEU A 68 -1.29 0.55 -3.25
CA LEU A 68 -0.44 -0.58 -2.90
C LEU A 68 1.05 -0.26 -3.10
N THR A 69 1.38 0.34 -4.23
CA THR A 69 2.74 0.84 -4.51
C THR A 69 3.21 1.79 -3.41
N LYS A 70 2.39 2.78 -3.05
CA LYS A 70 2.75 3.82 -2.08
C LYS A 70 2.80 3.32 -0.63
N VAL A 71 2.06 2.27 -0.30
CA VAL A 71 2.18 1.59 1.01
C VAL A 71 3.57 0.97 1.16
N SER A 72 4.13 0.40 0.10
CA SER A 72 5.49 -0.18 0.14
C SER A 72 6.60 0.86 0.37
N TYR A 73 6.30 2.16 0.26
CA TYR A 73 7.28 3.24 0.49
C TYR A 73 7.55 3.44 1.98
N PHE A 74 6.64 2.98 2.85
CA PHE A 74 6.80 3.12 4.29
C PHE A 74 7.81 2.10 4.80
N ASP A 75 8.92 2.59 5.33
CA ASP A 75 9.87 1.77 6.07
C ASP A 75 9.28 1.40 7.44
N VAL A 76 8.91 0.14 7.59
CA VAL A 76 8.25 -0.35 8.81
C VAL A 76 9.32 -0.80 9.79
N THR A 77 9.40 -0.10 10.92
CA THR A 77 10.37 -0.35 11.99
C THR A 77 9.69 -0.33 13.36
N THR A 78 10.37 -0.78 14.40
CA THR A 78 9.88 -0.73 15.79
C THR A 78 9.69 0.68 16.37
N GLN A 79 10.16 1.71 15.66
CA GLN A 79 9.88 3.11 16.02
C GLN A 79 8.46 3.54 15.61
N MET A 80 7.84 2.83 14.66
CA MET A 80 6.47 3.08 14.24
C MET A 80 5.49 2.51 15.26
N SER A 81 4.42 3.25 15.59
CA SER A 81 3.40 2.73 16.50
C SER A 81 2.68 1.50 15.91
N PRO A 82 2.32 0.48 16.72
CA PRO A 82 1.54 -0.66 16.25
C PRO A 82 0.23 -0.28 15.55
N LYS A 83 -0.40 0.83 15.99
CA LYS A 83 -1.61 1.38 15.38
C LYS A 83 -1.37 1.79 13.92
N HIS A 84 -0.25 2.43 13.62
CA HIS A 84 0.08 2.85 12.25
C HIS A 84 0.38 1.64 11.36
N ILE A 85 1.10 0.63 11.88
CA ILE A 85 1.37 -0.61 11.15
C ILE A 85 0.06 -1.34 10.81
N ASN A 86 -0.83 -1.50 11.79
CA ASN A 86 -2.14 -2.11 11.53
C ASN A 86 -2.93 -1.30 10.50
N LYS A 87 -2.83 0.03 10.52
CA LYS A 87 -3.50 0.86 9.53
C LYS A 87 -2.96 0.66 8.11
N LEU A 88 -1.64 0.51 7.96
CA LEU A 88 -1.04 0.17 6.66
C LEU A 88 -1.57 -1.18 6.17
N LEU A 89 -1.67 -2.19 7.05
CA LEU A 89 -2.23 -3.50 6.70
C LEU A 89 -3.72 -3.43 6.31
N GLU A 90 -4.53 -2.64 7.02
CA GLU A 90 -5.92 -2.40 6.65
C GLU A 90 -6.04 -1.76 5.26
N ILE A 91 -5.16 -0.79 4.95
CA ILE A 91 -5.13 -0.13 3.64
C ILE A 91 -4.73 -1.12 2.54
N THR A 92 -3.71 -1.94 2.78
CA THR A 92 -3.30 -3.00 1.85
C THR A 92 -4.44 -3.98 1.59
N ALA A 93 -5.09 -4.47 2.63
CA ALA A 93 -6.23 -5.39 2.55
C ALA A 93 -7.39 -4.76 1.75
N PHE A 94 -7.67 -3.48 1.99
CA PHE A 94 -8.69 -2.72 1.27
C PHE A 94 -8.39 -2.60 -0.23
N ALA A 95 -7.17 -2.20 -0.59
CA ALA A 95 -6.77 -2.01 -2.00
C ALA A 95 -6.61 -3.34 -2.76
N LEU A 96 -6.37 -4.45 -2.06
CA LEU A 96 -6.44 -5.79 -2.65
C LEU A 96 -7.87 -6.32 -2.79
N HIS A 97 -8.89 -5.60 -2.30
CA HIS A 97 -10.28 -6.05 -2.23
C HIS A 97 -10.55 -7.21 -1.26
N HIS A 98 -9.71 -7.37 -0.23
CA HIS A 98 -9.85 -8.36 0.83
C HIS A 98 -9.91 -7.68 2.22
N PRO A 99 -10.86 -6.76 2.48
CA PRO A 99 -10.91 -6.01 3.74
C PRO A 99 -11.05 -6.95 4.95
N GLY A 100 -10.21 -6.76 5.96
CA GLY A 100 -10.19 -7.58 7.17
C GLY A 100 -9.40 -8.88 7.05
N ALA A 101 -8.80 -9.17 5.89
CA ALA A 101 -7.93 -10.33 5.73
C ALA A 101 -6.73 -10.28 6.68
N PRO A 102 -6.36 -11.41 7.30
CA PRO A 102 -5.15 -11.49 8.11
C PRO A 102 -3.90 -11.37 7.23
N LEU A 103 -2.79 -10.93 7.83
CA LEU A 103 -1.52 -10.76 7.12
C LEU A 103 -1.05 -12.00 6.35
N SER A 104 -1.33 -13.20 6.86
CA SER A 104 -1.00 -14.45 6.17
C SER A 104 -1.75 -14.62 4.84
N GLU A 105 -3.01 -14.20 4.78
CA GLU A 105 -3.80 -14.25 3.55
C GLU A 105 -3.33 -13.17 2.57
N ILE A 106 -3.09 -11.95 3.05
CA ILE A 106 -2.52 -10.86 2.24
C ILE A 106 -1.20 -11.29 1.62
N TYR A 107 -0.33 -11.97 2.39
CA TYR A 107 0.94 -12.48 1.91
C TYR A 107 0.76 -13.53 0.79
N GLN A 108 -0.16 -14.49 0.95
CA GLN A 108 -0.44 -15.51 -0.05
C GLN A 108 -0.97 -14.93 -1.37
N LEU A 109 -1.74 -13.83 -1.30
CA LEU A 109 -2.27 -13.16 -2.50
C LEU A 109 -1.18 -12.54 -3.37
N VAL A 110 -0.06 -12.13 -2.77
CA VAL A 110 0.96 -11.31 -3.45
C VAL A 110 2.29 -12.03 -3.64
N GLU A 111 2.60 -13.08 -2.86
CA GLU A 111 3.93 -13.70 -2.82
C GLU A 111 4.41 -14.24 -4.17
N LYS A 112 3.48 -14.65 -5.04
CA LYS A 112 3.81 -15.23 -6.34
C LYS A 112 4.18 -14.17 -7.38
N ASP A 113 3.47 -13.05 -7.36
CA ASP A 113 3.48 -12.07 -8.47
C ASP A 113 4.18 -10.76 -8.08
N TYR A 114 4.25 -10.42 -6.79
CA TYR A 114 4.78 -9.16 -6.25
C TYR A 114 5.81 -9.42 -5.14
N HIS A 115 7.00 -9.88 -5.54
CA HIS A 115 8.03 -10.36 -4.61
C HIS A 115 8.54 -9.26 -3.66
N PHE A 116 8.71 -8.02 -4.13
CA PHE A 116 9.17 -6.93 -3.27
C PHE A 116 8.12 -6.56 -2.23
N PHE A 117 6.85 -6.56 -2.62
CA PHE A 117 5.76 -6.36 -1.68
C PHE A 117 5.63 -7.50 -0.67
N ALA A 118 5.85 -8.74 -1.10
CA ALA A 118 5.87 -9.90 -0.22
C ALA A 118 6.99 -9.80 0.82
N ASP A 119 8.18 -9.34 0.42
CA ASP A 119 9.28 -9.08 1.35
C ASP A 119 8.99 -7.92 2.30
N TRP A 120 8.32 -6.86 1.83
CA TRP A 120 7.82 -5.79 2.71
C TRP A 120 6.83 -6.34 3.76
N LEU A 121 5.92 -7.24 3.39
CA LEU A 121 4.99 -7.88 4.34
C LEU A 121 5.73 -8.77 5.36
N LYS A 122 6.82 -9.44 4.96
CA LYS A 122 7.66 -10.19 5.91
C LYS A 122 8.31 -9.25 6.93
N GLN A 123 8.88 -8.12 6.49
CA GLN A 123 9.43 -7.10 7.39
C GLN A 123 8.37 -6.60 8.37
N VAL A 124 7.15 -6.33 7.89
CA VAL A 124 6.02 -5.95 8.75
C VAL A 124 5.73 -7.02 9.81
N GLN A 125 5.72 -8.29 9.42
CA GLN A 125 5.48 -9.40 10.35
C GLN A 125 6.59 -9.51 11.40
N GLU A 126 7.86 -9.35 11.02
CA GLU A 126 8.99 -9.37 11.94
C GLU A 126 8.87 -8.29 13.00
N VAL A 127 8.61 -7.05 12.59
CA VAL A 127 8.41 -5.91 13.50
C VAL A 127 7.22 -6.15 14.45
N ARG A 128 6.11 -6.72 13.95
CA ARG A 128 4.97 -7.09 14.81
C ARG A 128 5.35 -8.13 15.86
N MET A 129 6.15 -9.12 15.50
CA MET A 129 6.65 -10.13 16.42
C MET A 129 7.59 -9.53 17.48
N GLU A 130 8.38 -8.52 17.13
CA GLU A 130 9.21 -7.79 18.09
C GLU A 130 8.38 -7.06 19.14
N PHE A 131 7.28 -6.40 18.74
CA PHE A 131 6.36 -5.78 19.72
C PHE A 131 5.80 -6.81 20.69
N VAL A 132 5.40 -7.99 20.22
CA VAL A 132 4.91 -9.07 21.08
C VAL A 132 5.99 -9.54 22.05
N LYS A 133 7.23 -9.73 21.56
CA LYS A 133 8.38 -10.11 22.41
C LYS A 133 8.65 -9.06 23.48
N HIS A 134 8.65 -7.77 23.13
CA HIS A 134 8.87 -6.68 24.08
C HIS A 134 7.73 -6.54 25.10
N ALA A 135 6.48 -6.76 24.70
CA ALA A 135 5.35 -6.74 25.62
C ALA A 135 5.42 -7.90 26.63
N LYS A 136 5.76 -9.12 26.18
CA LYS A 136 6.00 -10.29 27.04
C LYS A 136 7.15 -10.05 28.02
N ALA A 137 8.26 -9.50 27.55
CA ALA A 137 9.41 -9.17 28.41
C ALA A 137 9.06 -8.14 29.49
N LYS A 138 8.04 -7.31 29.27
CA LYS A 138 7.51 -6.33 30.22
C LYS A 138 6.35 -6.86 31.08
N GLY A 139 5.96 -8.12 30.93
CA GLY A 139 4.84 -8.73 31.66
C GLY A 139 3.46 -8.16 31.31
N LEU A 140 3.32 -7.56 30.11
CA LEU A 140 2.06 -6.96 29.64
C LEU A 140 1.17 -7.95 28.87
N LEU A 141 1.69 -9.16 28.61
CA LEU A 141 1.06 -10.27 27.89
C LEU A 141 1.46 -11.61 28.51
#